data_AF-A0A2M7ZTN4-F1
#
_entry.id   AF-A0A2M7ZTN4-F1
#
_cell.length_a   1.000
_cell.length_b   1.000
_cell.length_c   1.000
_cell.angle_alpha   90.00
_cell.angle_beta   90.00
_cell.angle_gamma   90.00
#
_symmetry.space_group_name_H-M   'P 1'
#
loop_
_entity.id
_entity.type
_entity.pdbx_description
1 polymer ?
#
loop_
_entity_poly.entity_id
_entity_poly.type
_entity_poly.pdbx_seq_one_letter_code
_entity_poly.pdbx_strand_id
1 'polypeptide(L)' 'AQAVLNYFASKGISRSRFTVSGLGSAYPITSNNTEEGRARNRRVVILRIN' A
#
# COMPACT_ATOMS: atom_id res chain seq x y z
N ALA A 1 -4.76 1.33 2.49
CA ALA A 1 -4.69 1.39 1.01
C ALA A 1 -5.69 2.39 0.42
N GLN A 2 -6.97 2.36 0.81
CA GLN A 2 -8.01 3.27 0.31
C GLN A 2 -7.68 4.77 0.47
N ALA A 3 -7.02 5.16 1.57
CA ALA A 3 -6.59 6.53 1.80
C ALA A 3 -5.64 7.07 0.71
N VAL A 4 -4.73 6.23 0.21
CA VAL A 4 -3.79 6.61 -0.86
C VAL A 4 -4.51 6.77 -2.19
N LEU A 5 -5.48 5.90 -2.50
CA LEU A 5 -6.36 6.08 -3.66
C LEU A 5 -7.12 7.41 -3.57
N ASN A 6 -7.71 7.71 -2.41
CA ASN A 6 -8.45 8.95 -2.19
C ASN A 6 -7.57 10.19 -2.40
N TYR A 7 -6.30 10.12 -1.96
CA TYR A 7 -5.34 11.19 -2.20
C TYR A 7 -5.08 11.41 -3.70
N PHE A 8 -4.85 10.36 -4.48
CA PHE A 8 -4.65 10.54 -5.93
C PHE A 8 -5.91 11.02 -6.64
N ALA A 9 -7.08 10.56 -6.22
CA ALA A 9 -8.35 11.03 -6.74
C ALA A 9 -8.56 12.53 -6.46
N SER A 10 -8.21 13.01 -5.26
CA SER A 10 -8.28 14.44 -4.93
C SER A 10 -7.28 15.30 -5.70
N LYS A 11 -6.23 14.67 -6.26
CA LYS A 11 -5.29 15.30 -7.21
C LYS A 11 -5.73 15.18 -8.69
N GLY A 12 -6.94 14.70 -8.95
CA GLY A 12 -7.52 14.65 -10.30
C GLY A 12 -7.21 13.37 -11.09
N ILE A 13 -6.57 12.37 -10.49
CA ILE A 13 -6.32 11.09 -11.16
C ILE A 13 -7.56 10.21 -11.03
N SER A 14 -8.15 9.78 -12.15
CA SER A 14 -9.32 8.90 -12.12
C SER A 14 -9.06 7.63 -11.31
N ARG A 15 -10.01 7.28 -10.45
CA ARG A 15 -9.98 6.06 -9.61
C ARG A 15 -9.94 4.79 -10.45
N SER A 16 -10.49 4.81 -11.66
CA SER A 16 -10.49 3.67 -12.59
C SER A 16 -9.10 3.25 -13.06
N ARG A 17 -8.08 4.11 -12.86
CA ARG A 17 -6.68 3.79 -13.19
C ARG A 17 -5.97 2.93 -12.14
N PHE A 18 -6.63 2.61 -11.04
CA PHE A 18 -6.02 1.92 -9.92
C PHE A 18 -6.73 0.60 -9.60
N THR A 19 -5.93 -0.41 -9.29
CA THR A 19 -6.38 -1.60 -8.57
C THR A 19 -5.80 -1.55 -7.16
N VAL A 20 -6.63 -1.75 -6.13
CA VAL A 20 -6.23 -1.64 -4.73
C VAL A 20 -6.38 -2.99 -4.05
N SER A 21 -5.30 -3.49 -3.45
CA SER A 21 -5.31 -4.74 -2.66
C SER A 21 -4.71 -4.52 -1.27
N GLY A 22 -5.33 -5.11 -0.26
CA GLY A 22 -4.87 -5.10 1.12
C GLY A 22 -4.17 -6.41 1.47
N LEU A 23 -2.84 -6.43 1.45
CA LEU A 23 -2.05 -7.66 1.64
C LEU A 23 -1.75 -8.02 3.12
N GLY A 24 -2.12 -7.15 4.06
CA GLY A 24 -1.86 -7.36 5.48
C GLY A 24 -0.38 -7.66 5.80
N SER A 25 -0.14 -8.59 6.73
CA SER A 25 1.19 -9.05 7.13
C SER A 25 1.73 -10.21 6.29
N ALA A 26 1.02 -10.63 5.23
CA ALA A 26 1.35 -11.83 4.45
C ALA A 26 2.64 -11.69 3.60
N TYR A 27 3.08 -10.45 3.34
CA TYR A 27 4.27 -10.17 2.54
C TYR A 27 5.24 -9.22 3.27
N PRO A 28 5.91 -9.72 4.34
CA PRO A 28 6.87 -8.94 5.09
C PRO A 28 8.15 -8.66 4.28
N ILE A 29 8.73 -7.48 4.46
CA ILE A 29 10.13 -7.19 4.01
C ILE A 29 11.14 -7.47 5.11
N THR A 30 10.68 -7.55 6.37
CA THR A 30 11.49 -7.88 7.54
C THR A 30 10.63 -8.66 8.55
N SER A 31 11.24 -9.17 9.62
CA SER A 31 10.53 -9.97 10.63
C SER A 31 9.27 -9.27 11.16
N ASN A 32 8.15 -9.99 11.24
CA ASN A 32 6.95 -9.50 11.95
C ASN A 32 7.04 -9.70 13.48
N ASN A 33 8.08 -10.39 13.95
CA ASN A 33 8.19 -10.77 15.36
C ASN A 33 8.67 -9.62 16.24
N THR A 34 9.37 -8.64 15.69
CA THR A 34 9.83 -7.44 16.41
C THR A 34 8.94 -6.24 16.10
N GLU A 35 8.83 -5.28 17.03
CA GLU A 35 8.05 -4.07 16.78
C GLU A 35 8.69 -3.21 15.69
N GLU A 36 10.03 -3.11 15.69
CA GLU A 36 10.79 -2.41 14.67
C GLU A 36 10.54 -3.04 13.29
N GLY A 37 10.46 -4.36 13.23
CA GLY A 37 10.20 -5.10 12.01
C GLY A 37 8.78 -4.88 11.49
N ARG A 38 7.77 -4.96 12.37
CA ARG A 38 6.38 -4.59 12.03
C ARG A 38 6.28 -3.14 11.57
N ALA A 39 6.97 -2.23 12.22
CA ALA A 39 7.00 -0.81 11.84
C ALA A 39 7.53 -0.61 10.42
N ARG A 40 8.61 -1.28 10.05
CA ARG A 40 9.12 -1.26 8.67
C ARG A 40 8.16 -1.93 7.67
N ASN A 41 7.43 -2.97 8.10
CA ASN A 41 6.46 -3.65 7.25
C ASN A 41 5.19 -2.82 6.96
N ARG A 42 4.82 -1.86 7.82
CA ARG A 42 3.67 -0.95 7.61
C ARG A 42 3.93 0.02 6.45
N ARG A 43 3.68 -0.44 5.23
CA ARG A 43 3.94 0.32 3.99
C ARG A 43 2.81 0.21 2.97
N VAL A 44 2.82 1.13 2.00
CA VAL A 44 2.02 1.07 0.78
C VAL A 44 2.98 0.94 -0.40
N VAL A 45 2.68 0.04 -1.33
CA VAL A 45 3.46 -0.16 -2.56
C VAL A 45 2.60 0.27 -3.75
N ILE A 46 3.18 1.01 -4.68
CA ILE A 46 2.54 1.45 -5.92
C ILE A 46 3.31 0.83 -7.08
N LEU A 47 2.62 0.01 -7.87
CA LEU A 47 3.19 -0.67 -9.03
C LEU A 47 2.51 -0.14 -10.29
N ARG A 48 3.30 0.04 -11.35
CA ARG A 48 2.79 0.36 -12.68
C ARG A 48 2.41 -0.95 -13.38
N ILE A 49 1.21 -0.99 -13.94
CA ILE A 49 0.75 -2.07 -14.81
C ILE A 49 0.87 -1.55 -16.24
N ASN A 50 1.48 -2.34 -17.12
CA ASN A 50 1.66 -2.03 -18.54
C ASN A 50 0.63 -2.78 -19.38
#